data_AF-O73833-F1
#
_entry.id   AF-O73833-F1
#
_cell.length_a   1.000
_cell.length_b   1.000
_cell.length_c   1.000
_cell.angle_alpha   90.00
_cell.angle_beta   90.00
_cell.angle_gamma   90.00
#
_symmetry.space_group_name_H-M   'P 1'
#
loop_
_entity.id
_entity.type
_entity.pdbx_description
1 polymer ?
#
loop_
_entity_poly.entity_id
_entity_poly.type
_entity_poly.pdbx_seq_one_letter_code
_entity_poly.pdbx_strand_id
1 'polypeptide(L)' 'DELALVDVMEDRLKGEMMDLQHGLLFLKTSKVVADKDYAVTANSRLVVVTAGVRQQEGESRLNLVQRNVNVFKCIIP' A
#
# COMPACT_ATOMS: atom_id res chain seq x y z
N ASP A 1 13.13 13.13 2.74
CA ASP A 1 11.84 12.58 2.28
C ASP A 1 11.66 11.17 2.77
N GLU A 2 10.46 10.84 3.23
CA GLU A 2 10.11 9.55 3.83
C GLU A 2 9.08 8.85 2.94
N LEU A 3 9.30 7.56 2.70
CA LEU A 3 8.37 6.67 2.02
C LEU A 3 7.80 5.69 3.05
N ALA A 4 6.48 5.71 3.24
CA ALA A 4 5.77 4.74 4.05
C ALA A 4 5.01 3.75 3.15
N LEU A 5 5.21 2.45 3.39
CA LEU A 5 4.47 1.38 2.73
C LEU A 5 3.52 0.73 3.73
N VAL A 6 2.27 0.51 3.31
CA VAL A 6 1.26 -0.17 4.14
C VAL A 6 0.61 -1.26 3.32
N ASP A 7 0.60 -2.48 3.86
CA ASP A 7 -0.08 -3.64 3.30
C ASP A 7 -0.50 -4.59 4.44
N VAL A 8 -1.51 -5.42 4.19
CA VAL A 8 -1.96 -6.46 5.12
C VAL A 8 -1.04 -7.69 5.11
N MET A 9 -0.23 -7.86 4.07
CA MET A 9 0.71 -8.99 3.91
C MET A 9 2.09 -8.69 4.54
N GLU A 10 2.23 -8.90 5.85
CA GLU A 10 3.41 -8.54 6.64
C GLU A 10 4.75 -9.08 6.09
N ASP A 11 4.82 -10.37 5.74
CA ASP A 11 6.06 -10.98 5.23
C ASP A 11 6.50 -10.36 3.91
N ARG A 12 5.54 -10.13 3.01
CA ARG A 12 5.81 -9.50 1.71
C ARG A 12 6.21 -8.05 1.91
N LEU A 13 5.50 -7.32 2.75
CA LEU A 13 5.77 -5.92 3.07
C LEU A 13 7.19 -5.73 3.62
N LYS A 14 7.61 -6.61 4.53
CA LYS A 14 8.98 -6.62 5.07
C LYS A 14 10.00 -6.93 3.99
N GLY A 15 9.73 -7.89 3.11
CA GLY A 15 10.58 -8.22 1.96
C GLY A 15 10.81 -7.02 1.03
N GLU A 16 9.73 -6.39 0.59
CA GLU A 16 9.76 -5.23 -0.31
C GLU A 16 10.47 -4.02 0.35
N MET A 17 10.25 -3.80 1.64
CA MET A 17 10.95 -2.77 2.40
C MET A 17 12.47 -3.01 2.41
N MET A 18 12.91 -4.23 2.71
CA MET A 18 14.34 -4.57 2.74
C MET A 18 14.99 -4.41 1.37
N ASP A 19 14.29 -4.81 0.30
CA ASP A 19 14.78 -4.66 -1.07
C ASP A 19 14.97 -3.18 -1.45
N LEU A 20 13.99 -2.34 -1.15
CA LEU A 20 14.10 -0.89 -1.33
C LEU A 20 15.20 -0.27 -0.47
N GLN A 21 15.37 -0.75 0.77
CA GLN A 21 16.43 -0.29 1.67
C GLN A 21 17.82 -0.61 1.12
N HIS A 22 18.03 -1.78 0.53
CA HIS A 22 19.28 -2.11 -0.15
C HIS A 22 19.53 -1.21 -1.38
N GLY A 23 18.47 -0.80 -2.07
CA GLY A 23 18.52 0.14 -3.19
C GLY A 23 18.72 1.61 -2.80
N LEU A 24 18.65 1.96 -1.50
CA LEU A 24 18.71 3.37 -1.05
C LEU A 24 20.00 4.09 -1.46
N LEU A 25 21.10 3.36 -1.63
CA LEU A 25 22.37 3.94 -2.11
C LEU A 25 22.21 4.67 -3.46
N PHE A 26 21.25 4.27 -4.27
CA PHE A 26 20.97 4.84 -5.59
C PHE A 26 19.81 5.83 -5.60
N LEU A 27 19.11 6.00 -4.47
CA LEU A 27 17.93 6.85 -4.34
C LEU A 27 18.26 8.10 -3.52
N LYS A 28 17.54 9.19 -3.77
CA LYS A 28 17.60 10.41 -2.94
C LYS A 28 16.69 10.34 -1.71
N THR A 29 15.90 9.28 -1.57
CA THR A 29 14.99 9.07 -0.45
C THR A 29 15.79 8.72 0.80
N SER A 30 15.51 9.42 1.91
CA SER A 30 16.30 9.26 3.14
C SER A 30 15.82 8.11 4.03
N LYS A 31 14.56 7.69 3.90
CA LYS A 31 13.95 6.70 4.79
C LYS A 31 12.81 5.96 4.11
N VAL A 32 12.82 4.63 4.24
CA VAL A 32 11.71 3.75 3.86
C VAL A 32 11.24 3.02 5.11
N VAL A 33 9.96 3.18 5.45
CA VAL A 33 9.30 2.48 6.56
C VAL A 33 8.14 1.66 5.99
N ALA A 34 7.86 0.52 6.62
CA ALA A 34 6.75 -0.32 6.22
C ALA A 34 6.11 -0.97 7.44
N ASP A 35 4.79 -0.88 7.55
CA ASP A 35 4.01 -1.47 8.63
C ASP A 35 2.58 -1.72 8.16
N LYS A 36 1.86 -2.61 8.84
CA LYS A 36 0.44 -2.86 8.62
C LYS A 36 -0.43 -1.78 9.29
N ASP A 37 0.07 -1.16 10.35
CA ASP A 37 -0.62 -0.06 11.02
C ASP A 37 -0.52 1.23 10.20
N TYR A 38 -1.66 1.84 9.87
CA TYR A 38 -1.74 3.12 9.19
C TYR A 38 -1.09 4.28 9.95
N ALA A 39 -0.80 4.12 11.26
CA ALA A 39 -0.06 5.10 12.04
C ALA A 39 1.27 5.54 11.40
N VAL A 40 1.94 4.65 10.65
CA VAL A 40 3.19 4.99 9.95
C VAL A 40 3.01 5.98 8.79
N THR A 41 1.77 6.21 8.35
CA THR A 41 1.44 7.17 7.28
C THR A 41 1.17 8.59 7.80
N ALA A 42 1.23 8.81 9.12
CA ALA A 42 0.96 10.10 9.73
C ALA A 42 1.78 11.24 9.08
N ASN A 43 1.12 12.37 8.83
CA ASN A 43 1.71 13.57 8.22
C ASN A 43 2.20 13.40 6.76
N SER A 44 1.76 12.35 6.05
CA SER A 44 2.05 12.19 4.63
C SER A 44 1.48 13.34 3.79
N ARG A 45 2.29 13.89 2.88
CA ARG A 45 1.86 14.96 1.96
C ARG A 45 1.04 14.45 0.78
N LEU A 46 1.25 13.19 0.40
CA LEU A 46 0.57 12.50 -0.70
C LEU A 46 0.43 11.03 -0.32
N VAL A 47 -0.75 10.46 -0.58
CA VAL A 47 -1.03 9.04 -0.38
C VAL A 47 -1.47 8.47 -1.73
N VAL A 48 -0.83 7.39 -2.17
CA VAL A 48 -1.20 6.68 -3.39
C VAL A 48 -1.81 5.34 -3.00
N VAL A 49 -3.09 5.14 -3.32
CA VAL A 49 -3.81 3.91 -3.02
C VAL A 49 -3.77 3.00 -4.25
N THR A 50 -3.06 1.88 -4.11
CA THR A 50 -2.96 0.84 -5.15
C THR A 50 -3.60 -0.48 -4.74
N ALA A 51 -4.02 -0.59 -3.47
CA ALA A 51 -4.77 -1.73 -2.96
C ALA A 51 -6.12 -1.83 -3.66
N GLY A 52 -6.51 -3.04 -4.06
CA GLY A 52 -7.76 -3.29 -4.75
C GLY A 52 -7.91 -4.75 -5.15
N VAL A 53 -9.14 -5.14 -5.46
CA VAL A 53 -9.43 -6.49 -5.94
C VAL A 53 -9.37 -6.55 -7.46
N ARG A 54 -8.84 -7.67 -7.98
CA ARG A 54 -8.86 -7.98 -9.42
C ARG A 54 -10.24 -8.48 -9.84
N GLN A 55 -10.63 -8.13 -11.06
CA GLN A 55 -11.86 -8.64 -11.69
C GLN A 55 -11.77 -10.15 -11.88
N GLN A 56 -12.84 -10.86 -11.51
CA GLN A 56 -12.98 -12.28 -11.74
C GLN A 56 -13.65 -12.56 -13.10
N GLU A 57 -13.44 -13.76 -13.63
CA GLU A 57 -14.06 -14.18 -14.89
C GLU A 57 -15.60 -14.14 -14.76
N GLY A 58 -16.28 -13.49 -15.71
CA GLY A 58 -17.73 -13.30 -15.69
C GLY A 58 -18.24 -12.24 -14.69
N GLU A 59 -17.37 -11.57 -13.94
CA GLU A 59 -17.78 -10.55 -12.97
C GLU A 59 -18.22 -9.25 -13.66
N SER A 60 -19.37 -8.70 -13.25
CA SER A 60 -19.85 -7.41 -13.74
C SER A 60 -19.00 -6.25 -13.19
N ARG A 61 -18.92 -5.14 -13.94
CA ARG A 61 -18.26 -3.91 -13.47
C ARG A 61 -18.83 -3.41 -12.13
N LEU A 62 -20.15 -3.55 -11.94
CA LEU A 62 -20.83 -3.11 -10.71
C LEU A 62 -20.37 -3.95 -9.51
N ASN A 63 -20.29 -5.27 -9.67
CA ASN A 63 -19.84 -6.17 -8.61
C ASN A 63 -18.36 -5.93 -8.24
N LEU A 64 -17.50 -5.73 -9.25
CA LEU A 64 -16.09 -5.38 -9.05
C LEU A 64 -15.93 -4.07 -8.26
N VAL A 65 -16.69 -3.03 -8.62
CA VAL A 65 -16.68 -1.75 -7.91
C VAL A 65 -17.17 -1.93 -6.48
N GLN A 66 -18.26 -2.68 -6.26
CA GLN A 66 -18.80 -2.91 -4.92
C GLN A 66 -17.80 -3.61 -4.00
N ARG A 67 -17.03 -4.58 -4.50
CA ARG A 67 -15.96 -5.22 -3.73
C ARG A 67 -14.81 -4.27 -3.42
N ASN A 68 -14.40 -3.44 -4.39
CA ASN A 68 -13.39 -2.40 -4.15
C ASN A 68 -13.86 -1.35 -3.13
N VAL A 69 -15.14 -0.97 -3.15
CA VAL A 69 -15.73 -0.08 -2.14
C VAL A 69 -15.60 -0.69 -0.74
N ASN A 70 -15.83 -1.99 -0.59
CA ASN A 70 -15.69 -2.65 0.72
C ASN A 70 -14.23 -2.65 1.20
N VAL A 71 -13.26 -2.85 0.30
CA VAL A 71 -11.84 -2.71 0.63
C VAL A 71 -11.52 -1.27 1.04
N PHE A 72 -12.00 -0.29 0.27
CA PHE A 72 -11.66 1.12 0.49
C PHE A 72 -12.24 1.66 1.80
N LYS A 73 -13.39 1.16 2.26
CA LYS A 73 -13.94 1.48 3.59
C LYS A 73 -13.03 1.09 4.76
N CYS A 74 -12.13 0.12 4.57
CA CYS A 74 -11.16 -0.26 5.59
C CYS A 74 -9.87 0.56 5.52
N ILE A 75 -9.60 1.21 4.38
CA ILE A 75 -8.34 1.92 4.09
C ILE A 75 -8.52 3.43 4.26
N ILE A 76 -9.64 3.96 3.77
CA ILE A 76 -9.98 5.38 3.79
C ILE A 76 -10.92 5.62 4.99
N PRO A 77 -10.56 6.51 5.93
CA PRO A 77 -11.40 6.85 7.08
C PRO A 77 -12.72 7.54 6.70
#